data_AF-A0A5S3SZB0-F1
#
_entry.id   AF-A0A5S3SZB0-F1
#
_cell.length_a   1.000
_cell.length_b   1.000
_cell.length_c   1.000
_cell.angle_alpha   90.00
_cell.angle_beta   90.00
_cell.angle_gamma   90.00
#
_symmetry.space_group_name_H-M   'P 1'
#
loop_
_entity.id
_entity.type
_entity.pdbx_description
1 polymer ?
#
loop_
_entity_poly.entity_id
_entity_poly.type
_entity_poly.pdbx_seq_one_letter_code
_entity_poly.pdbx_strand_id
1 'polypeptide(L)'
;VDGKAMRGSKSQGKKPVLMVSAWSAELVLGQERVDKKSNEITAVPKLLKALELKGCLVTLDAMGCQKKVAQQCIEQEADYVLAVKGNQKKLYKGIEELFVKA
;
A
#
# COMPACT_ATOMS: atom_id res chain seq x y z
N VAL A 1 -3.07 -2.32 4.81
CA VAL A 1 -1.60 -2.34 4.58
C VAL A 1 -1.11 -0.90 4.55
N ASP A 2 0.02 -0.61 5.20
CA ASP A 2 0.51 0.75 5.46
C ASP A 2 2.00 0.74 5.76
N GLY A 3 2.67 1.82 5.35
CA GLY A 3 4.06 2.05 5.60
C GLY A 3 4.30 2.96 6.80
N LYS A 4 5.24 2.58 7.66
CA LYS A 4 5.64 3.32 8.85
C LYS A 4 7.15 3.52 8.90
N ALA A 5 7.55 4.72 9.30
CA ALA A 5 8.92 4.99 9.73
C ALA A 5 9.11 4.56 11.19
N MET A 6 10.05 3.65 11.43
CA MET A 6 10.30 3.12 12.77
C MET A 6 10.98 4.19 13.64
N ARG A 7 10.32 4.59 14.73
CA ARG A 7 10.85 5.56 15.68
C ARG A 7 12.15 5.04 16.32
N GLY A 8 13.15 5.91 16.44
CA GLY A 8 14.45 5.55 17.02
C GLY A 8 15.39 4.76 16.09
N SER A 9 14.94 4.39 14.88
CA SER A 9 15.77 3.62 13.93
C SER A 9 16.79 4.45 13.15
N LYS A 10 16.73 5.78 13.27
CA LYS A 10 17.67 6.69 12.60
C LYS A 10 19.01 6.65 13.33
N SER A 11 20.07 6.29 12.60
CA SER A 11 21.45 6.30 13.08
C SER A 11 22.27 7.35 12.30
N GLN A 12 23.42 7.78 12.81
CA GLN A 12 24.24 8.81 12.16
C GLN A 12 24.53 8.44 10.70
N GLY A 13 24.18 9.33 9.77
CA GLY A 13 24.36 9.15 8.33
C GLY A 13 23.39 8.17 7.63
N LYS A 14 22.42 7.57 8.34
CA LYS A 14 21.46 6.61 7.75
C LYS A 14 20.01 7.12 7.85
N LYS A 15 19.24 6.92 6.77
CA LYS A 15 17.79 7.15 6.77
C LYS A 15 17.10 6.20 7.78
N PRO A 16 15.97 6.62 8.38
CA PRO A 16 15.18 5.74 9.25
C PRO A 16 14.74 4.49 8.48
N VAL A 17 14.54 3.39 9.21
CA VAL A 17 13.97 2.16 8.66
C VAL A 17 12.51 2.40 8.37
N LEU A 18 12.13 2.18 7.11
CA LEU A 18 10.75 2.18 6.64
C LEU A 18 10.28 0.73 6.54
N MET A 19 9.12 0.44 7.11
CA MET A 19 8.50 -0.89 7.13
C MET A 19 7.10 -0.78 6.57
N VAL A 20 6.72 -1.68 5.67
CA VAL A 20 5.33 -1.89 5.27
C VAL A 20 4.77 -3.04 6.08
N SER A 21 3.61 -2.85 6.70
CA SER A 21 2.92 -3.89 7.47
C SER A 21 1.55 -4.20 6.88
N ALA A 22 1.21 -5.47 6.85
CA ALA A 22 -0.14 -5.97 6.64
C ALA A 22 -0.67 -6.42 8.01
N TRP A 23 -1.80 -5.88 8.42
CA TRP A 23 -2.44 -6.22 9.68
C TRP A 23 -3.92 -6.49 9.46
N SER A 24 -4.49 -7.30 10.35
CA SER A 24 -5.92 -7.56 10.45
C SER A 24 -6.29 -7.60 11.93
N ALA A 25 -7.35 -6.89 12.31
CA ALA A 25 -7.71 -6.64 13.70
C ALA A 25 -6.48 -6.16 14.52
N GLU A 26 -6.06 -6.92 15.52
CA GLU A 26 -4.94 -6.59 16.41
C GLU A 26 -3.64 -7.34 16.06
N LEU A 27 -3.60 -8.05 14.92
CA LEU A 27 -2.48 -8.88 14.51
C LEU A 27 -1.78 -8.33 13.27
N VAL A 28 -0.46 -8.26 13.33
CA VAL A 28 0.38 -8.03 12.15
C VAL A 28 0.63 -9.37 11.47
N LEU A 29 0.05 -9.55 10.28
CA LEU A 29 0.11 -10.77 9.48
C LEU A 29 1.44 -10.91 8.74
N GLY A 30 2.08 -9.79 8.42
CA GLY A 30 3.37 -9.77 7.75
C GLY A 30 3.93 -8.36 7.66
N GLN A 31 5.26 -8.27 7.53
CA GLN A 31 5.96 -7.01 7.34
C GLN A 31 7.07 -7.16 6.31
N GLU A 32 7.28 -6.14 5.50
CA GLU A 32 8.37 -6.07 4.54
C GLU A 32 9.14 -4.76 4.73
N ARG A 33 10.48 -4.87 4.78
CA ARG A 33 11.35 -3.70 4.89
C ARG A 33 11.47 -3.01 3.54
N VAL A 34 11.30 -1.69 3.51
CA VAL A 34 11.55 -0.90 2.30
C VAL A 34 13.05 -0.75 2.08
N ASP A 35 13.49 -1.00 0.85
CA ASP A 35 14.88 -0.82 0.45
C ASP A 35 15.31 0.66 0.58
N LYS A 36 16.58 0.91 0.94
CA LYS A 36 17.16 2.25 1.11
C LYS A 36 17.04 3.15 -0.13
N LYS A 37 16.99 2.57 -1.33
CA LYS A 37 16.86 3.28 -2.60
C LYS A 37 15.44 3.27 -3.17
N SER A 38 14.48 2.66 -2.48
CA SER A 38 13.12 2.49 -2.97
C SER A 38 12.07 3.12 -2.04
N ASN A 39 10.80 2.94 -2.39
CA ASN A 39 9.65 3.39 -1.62
C ASN A 39 8.71 2.21 -1.36
N GLU A 40 7.75 2.40 -0.47
CA GLU A 40 6.72 1.43 -0.06
C GLU A 40 5.98 0.80 -1.24
N ILE A 41 5.85 1.55 -2.34
CA ILE A 41 5.28 1.09 -3.62
C ILE A 41 5.89 -0.23 -4.11
N THR A 42 7.18 -0.48 -3.89
CA THR A 42 7.83 -1.74 -4.32
C THR A 42 7.81 -2.83 -3.26
N ALA A 43 7.62 -2.46 -1.99
CA ALA A 43 7.54 -3.39 -0.87
C ALA A 43 6.13 -4.00 -0.73
N VAL A 44 5.07 -3.23 -1.00
CA VAL A 44 3.69 -3.70 -0.93
C VAL A 44 3.45 -4.94 -1.81
N PRO A 45 3.79 -4.99 -3.11
CA PRO A 45 3.57 -6.18 -3.92
C PRO A 45 4.28 -7.44 -3.39
N LYS A 46 5.49 -7.27 -2.83
CA LYS A 46 6.24 -8.36 -2.23
C LYS A 46 5.52 -8.92 -1.00
N LEU A 47 5.04 -8.03 -0.14
CA LEU A 47 4.30 -8.39 1.05
C LEU A 47 3.00 -9.11 0.71
N LEU A 48 2.21 -8.58 -0.23
CA LEU A 48 0.96 -9.21 -0.67
C LEU A 48 1.20 -10.59 -1.30
N LYS A 49 2.34 -10.79 -1.98
CA LYS A 49 2.69 -12.10 -2.56
C LYS A 49 2.97 -13.18 -1.51
N ALA A 50 3.38 -12.77 -0.30
CA ALA A 50 3.69 -13.68 0.79
C ALA A 50 2.46 -14.09 1.61
N LEU A 51 1.30 -13.49 1.36
CA LEU A 51 0.05 -13.71 2.10
C LEU A 51 -0.95 -14.49 1.25
N GLU A 52 -1.74 -15.34 1.89
CA GLU A 52 -2.94 -15.92 1.26
C GLU A 52 -4.06 -14.89 1.36
N LEU A 53 -4.48 -14.34 0.22
CA LEU A 53 -5.43 -13.22 0.16
C LEU A 53 -6.79 -13.60 -0.41
N LYS A 54 -6.99 -14.85 -0.85
CA LYS A 54 -8.25 -15.28 -1.45
C LYS A 54 -9.46 -14.94 -0.56
N GLY A 55 -10.42 -14.21 -1.14
CA GLY A 55 -11.63 -13.76 -0.44
C GLY A 55 -11.41 -12.68 0.63
N CYS A 56 -10.21 -12.11 0.74
CA CYS A 56 -9.91 -11.02 1.67
C CYS A 56 -10.10 -9.66 0.99
N LEU A 57 -10.48 -8.66 1.80
CA LEU A 57 -10.48 -7.26 1.37
C LEU A 57 -9.15 -6.58 1.72
N VAL A 58 -8.38 -6.21 0.71
CA VAL A 58 -7.11 -5.50 0.88
C VAL A 58 -7.33 -3.99 0.83
N THR A 59 -7.03 -3.31 1.94
CA THR A 59 -7.11 -1.84 2.03
C THR A 59 -5.73 -1.20 2.05
N LEU A 60 -5.55 -0.14 1.25
CA LEU A 60 -4.32 0.67 1.22
C LEU A 60 -4.60 2.16 1.11
N ASP A 61 -3.61 2.92 1.54
CA ASP A 61 -3.57 4.37 1.44
C ASP A 61 -3.39 4.87 0.00
N ALA A 62 -3.32 6.20 -0.15
CA ALA A 62 -3.18 6.80 -1.45
C ALA A 62 -1.84 6.50 -2.13
N MET A 63 -0.74 6.40 -1.39
CA MET A 63 0.55 6.03 -1.98
C MET A 63 0.53 4.60 -2.56
N GLY A 64 -0.18 3.69 -1.90
CA GLY A 64 -0.41 2.32 -2.34
C GLY A 64 -1.39 2.15 -3.51
N CYS A 65 -2.12 3.21 -3.90
CA CYS A 65 -3.05 3.18 -5.03
C CYS A 65 -2.34 3.11 -6.39
N GLN A 66 -1.90 1.90 -6.72
CA GLN A 66 -1.12 1.56 -7.91
C GLN A 66 -1.82 0.48 -8.71
N LYS A 67 -1.79 0.59 -10.04
CA LYS A 67 -2.40 -0.40 -10.95
C LYS A 67 -1.90 -1.82 -10.69
N LYS A 68 -0.60 -1.98 -10.42
CA LYS A 68 0.00 -3.29 -10.12
C LYS A 68 -0.55 -3.92 -8.83
N VAL A 69 -0.83 -3.11 -7.82
CA VAL A 69 -1.39 -3.59 -6.55
C VAL A 69 -2.83 -4.05 -6.74
N ALA A 70 -3.65 -3.26 -7.43
CA ALA A 70 -5.02 -3.65 -7.79
C ALA A 70 -5.03 -4.94 -8.63
N GLN A 71 -4.18 -5.00 -9.65
CA GLN A 71 -4.03 -6.18 -10.50
C GLN A 71 -3.64 -7.43 -9.71
N GLN A 72 -2.68 -7.30 -8.79
CA GLN A 72 -2.25 -8.42 -7.95
C GLN A 72 -3.36 -8.91 -7.00
N CYS A 73 -4.18 -8.01 -6.46
CA CYS A 73 -5.32 -8.42 -5.63
C CYS A 73 -6.30 -9.28 -6.44
N ILE A 74 -6.64 -8.84 -7.66
CA ILE A 74 -7.52 -9.60 -8.58
C ILE A 74 -6.90 -10.96 -8.92
N GLU A 75 -5.60 -11.00 -9.25
CA GLU A 75 -4.89 -12.25 -9.58
C GLU A 75 -4.85 -13.25 -8.43
N GLN A 76 -4.92 -12.78 -7.18
CA GLN A 76 -4.97 -13.61 -5.97
C GLN A 76 -6.41 -13.86 -5.47
N GLU A 77 -7.43 -13.59 -6.30
CA GLU A 77 -8.85 -13.76 -5.95
C GLU A 77 -9.25 -12.96 -4.68
N ALA A 78 -8.64 -11.78 -4.50
CA ALA A 78 -8.89 -10.86 -3.41
C ALA A 78 -9.59 -9.58 -3.89
N ASP A 79 -10.39 -8.98 -3.01
CA ASP A 79 -11.00 -7.67 -3.23
C ASP A 79 -10.05 -6.55 -2.77
N TYR A 80 -10.27 -5.32 -3.26
CA TYR A 80 -9.45 -4.18 -2.85
C TYR A 80 -10.24 -2.87 -2.67
N VAL A 81 -9.78 -2.05 -1.73
CA VAL A 81 -10.16 -0.64 -1.60
C VAL A 81 -8.90 0.19 -1.48
N LEU A 82 -8.64 1.01 -2.51
CA LEU A 82 -7.45 1.85 -2.61
C LEU A 82 -7.86 3.32 -2.58
N ALA A 83 -7.32 4.08 -1.65
CA ALA A 83 -7.63 5.51 -1.58
C ALA A 83 -7.01 6.26 -2.76
N VAL A 84 -7.74 7.20 -3.38
CA VAL A 84 -7.22 8.06 -4.44
C VAL A 84 -7.07 9.48 -3.93
N LYS A 85 -5.93 10.12 -4.17
CA LYS A 85 -5.69 11.55 -3.90
C LYS A 85 -5.01 12.22 -5.10
N GLY A 86 -4.46 13.42 -4.90
CA GLY A 86 -3.74 14.19 -5.92
C GLY A 86 -2.47 13.53 -6.49
N ASN A 87 -2.01 12.41 -5.94
CA ASN A 87 -0.93 11.60 -6.52
C ASN A 87 -1.35 10.93 -7.85
N GLN A 88 -2.65 10.78 -8.10
CA GLN A 88 -3.20 10.26 -9.35
C GLN A 88 -4.11 11.30 -10.01
N LYS A 89 -3.55 12.44 -10.43
CA LYS A 89 -4.33 13.62 -10.89
C LYS A 89 -5.43 13.30 -11.92
N LYS A 90 -5.15 12.46 -12.92
CA LYS A 90 -6.14 12.10 -13.96
C LYS A 90 -7.29 11.29 -13.38
N LEU A 91 -6.98 10.28 -12.56
CA LEU A 91 -7.98 9.44 -11.90
C LEU A 91 -8.82 10.25 -10.92
N TYR A 92 -8.17 11.07 -10.10
CA TYR A 92 -8.82 11.93 -9.13
C TYR A 92 -9.82 12.89 -9.80
N LYS A 93 -9.41 13.57 -10.89
CA LYS A 93 -10.33 14.42 -11.66
C LYS A 93 -11.50 13.64 -12.25
N GLY A 94 -11.25 12.47 -12.83
CA GLY A 94 -12.33 11.64 -13.37
C GLY A 94 -13.34 11.22 -12.30
N ILE A 95 -12.88 10.89 -11.09
CA ILE A 95 -13.76 10.59 -9.95
C ILE A 95 -14.56 11.83 -9.55
N GLU A 96 -13.93 13.00 -9.44
CA GLU A 96 -14.64 14.26 -9.11
C GLU A 96 -15.70 14.60 -10.17
N GLU A 97 -15.38 14.47 -11.45
CA GLU A 97 -16.30 14.73 -12.56
C GLU A 97 -17.49 13.77 -12.56
N LEU A 98 -17.27 12.48 -12.27
CA LEU A 98 -18.32 11.46 -12.29
C LEU A 98 -19.23 11.46 -11.05
N PHE A 99 -18.68 11.75 -9.87
CA PHE A 99 -19.40 11.51 -8.61
C PHE A 99 -19.66 12.76 -7.77
N VAL A 100 -18.90 13.84 -7.98
CA VAL A 100 -19.01 15.06 -7.15
C VAL A 100 -19.68 16.21 -7.91
N LYS A 101 -19.49 16.27 -9.23
CA LYS A 101 -20.06 17.31 -10.10
C LYS A 101 -21.22 16.84 -10.98
N ALA A 102 -21.67 15.59 -10.80
CA ALA A 102 -22.85 15.04 -11.46
C ALA A 102 -24.14 15.49 -10.76
#